data_AF-A0A090KP28-F1
#
_entry.id   AF-A0A090KP28-F1
#
_cell.length_a   1.000
_cell.length_b   1.000
_cell.length_c   1.000
_cell.angle_alpha   90.00
_cell.angle_beta   90.00
_cell.angle_gamma   90.00
#
_symmetry.space_group_name_H-M   'P 1'
#
loop_
_entity.id
_entity.type
_entity.pdbx_description
1 polymer ?
#
loop_
_entity_poly.entity_id
_entity_poly.type
_entity_poly.pdbx_seq_one_letter_code
_entity_poly.pdbx_strand_id
1 'polypeptide(L)'
;MGFEGQAQLVQEWFTLDAMSETSDRWVYVKHVLMTGDVAARSLTLGEIMLSNPEFPEYESGHNPQVSYEDYPFREGYLQELLDKVIPTSDVKGLAARVKNLDEYFRQLRRLRLQEAVALADRLQASKPGDRLARAFHYRLSTTIRERLIKILQGLA
;
A
#
# COMPACT_ATOMS: atom_id res chain seq x y z
N MET A 1 12.21 -22.27 -13.94
CA MET A 1 11.17 -21.56 -14.70
C MET A 1 11.87 -20.42 -15.41
N GLY A 2 12.00 -20.56 -16.74
CA GLY A 2 12.97 -19.83 -17.55
C GLY A 2 12.54 -18.42 -17.95
N PHE A 3 13.50 -17.69 -18.50
CA PHE A 3 13.46 -16.31 -18.98
C PHE A 3 12.21 -15.90 -19.80
N GLU A 4 11.46 -16.85 -20.38
CA GLU A 4 10.23 -16.60 -21.14
C GLU A 4 9.12 -15.91 -20.33
N GLY A 5 8.94 -16.26 -19.05
CA GLY A 5 7.94 -15.59 -18.20
C GLY A 5 8.29 -14.14 -17.87
N GLN A 6 9.59 -13.81 -17.87
CA GLN A 6 10.08 -12.45 -17.64
C GLN A 6 10.00 -11.62 -18.93
N ALA A 7 10.29 -12.23 -20.09
CA ALA A 7 10.15 -11.60 -21.39
C ALA A 7 8.69 -11.23 -21.71
N GLN A 8 7.74 -12.10 -21.37
CA GLN A 8 6.31 -11.83 -21.56
C GLN A 8 5.82 -10.67 -20.67
N LEU A 9 6.30 -10.59 -19.44
CA LEU A 9 6.03 -9.47 -18.52
C LEU A 9 6.55 -8.14 -19.10
N VAL A 10 7.76 -8.13 -19.65
CA VAL A 10 8.34 -6.95 -20.30
C VAL A 10 7.57 -6.58 -21.58
N GLN A 11 7.14 -7.57 -22.37
CA GLN A 11 6.38 -7.34 -23.59
C GLN A 11 4.97 -6.80 -23.31
N GLU A 12 4.31 -7.27 -22.25
CA GLU A 12 3.05 -6.71 -21.74
C GLU A 12 3.22 -5.26 -21.23
N TRP A 13 4.41 -4.90 -20.72
CA TRP A 13 4.71 -3.52 -20.32
C TRP A 13 4.92 -2.58 -21.50
N PHE A 14 5.57 -3.06 -22.57
CA PHE A 14 5.78 -2.28 -23.80
C PHE A 14 4.48 -2.03 -24.58
N THR A 15 3.50 -2.94 -24.49
CA THR A 15 2.25 -2.84 -25.26
C THR A 15 1.18 -1.94 -24.61
N LEU A 16 1.33 -1.60 -23.32
CA LEU A 16 0.35 -0.82 -22.55
C LEU A 16 0.67 0.68 -22.43
N ASP A 17 1.52 1.23 -23.30
CA ASP A 17 1.96 2.64 -23.27
C ASP A 17 2.62 3.07 -21.93
N ALA A 18 3.11 2.09 -21.15
CA ALA A 18 3.66 2.28 -19.81
C ALA A 18 5.18 2.60 -19.80
N MET A 19 5.78 2.79 -20.98
CA MET A 19 7.19 3.10 -21.18
C MET A 19 7.38 4.36 -22.03
N SER A 20 6.81 5.48 -21.61
CA SER A 20 7.43 6.77 -21.96
C SER A 20 8.76 6.88 -21.22
N GLU A 21 9.75 7.59 -21.79
CA GLU A 21 11.06 7.79 -21.15
C GLU A 21 10.94 8.53 -19.80
N THR A 22 9.78 9.14 -19.54
CA THR A 22 9.39 9.82 -18.31
C THR A 22 8.65 8.91 -17.33
N SER A 23 8.35 7.67 -17.68
CA SER A 23 7.67 6.71 -16.81
C SER A 23 8.62 6.21 -15.73
N ASP A 24 8.22 6.28 -14.47
CA ASP A 24 9.00 5.79 -13.33
C ASP A 24 9.43 4.31 -13.50
N ARG A 25 8.65 3.54 -14.26
CA ARG A 25 8.95 2.12 -14.55
C ARG A 25 10.11 1.96 -15.55
N TRP A 26 10.32 2.94 -16.44
CA TRP A 26 11.46 2.97 -17.37
C TRP A 26 12.79 3.10 -16.60
N VAL A 27 12.82 3.91 -15.53
CA VAL A 27 14.01 4.12 -14.69
C VAL A 27 14.49 2.81 -14.03
N TYR A 28 13.55 2.03 -13.49
CA TYR A 28 13.86 0.72 -12.90
C TYR A 28 14.42 -0.27 -13.92
N VAL A 29 13.78 -0.34 -15.09
CA VAL A 29 14.19 -1.25 -16.17
C VAL A 29 15.56 -0.88 -16.73
N LYS A 30 15.83 0.41 -16.97
CA LYS A 30 17.14 0.87 -17.45
C LYS A 30 18.26 0.48 -16.48
N HIS A 31 18.07 0.68 -15.18
CA HIS A 31 19.14 0.43 -14.20
C HIS A 31 19.41 -1.06 -13.91
N VAL A 32 18.35 -1.83 -13.72
CA VAL A 32 18.50 -3.24 -13.30
C VAL A 32 18.82 -4.14 -14.50
N LEU A 33 18.26 -3.85 -15.68
CA LEU A 33 18.35 -4.72 -16.85
C LEU A 33 19.35 -4.22 -17.90
N MET A 34 19.49 -2.90 -18.11
CA MET A 34 20.37 -2.38 -19.18
C MET A 34 21.78 -2.01 -18.70
N THR A 35 21.91 -1.37 -17.53
CA THR A 35 23.24 -1.03 -16.99
C THR A 35 23.90 -2.16 -16.20
N GLY A 36 23.16 -3.24 -15.91
CA GLY A 36 23.69 -4.42 -15.23
C GLY A 36 24.07 -4.20 -13.77
N ASP A 37 23.56 -3.15 -13.13
CA ASP A 37 23.82 -2.87 -11.73
C ASP A 37 22.97 -3.78 -10.84
N VAL A 38 23.59 -4.85 -10.36
CA VAL A 38 22.94 -5.86 -9.52
C VAL A 38 22.61 -5.29 -8.14
N ALA A 39 23.32 -4.28 -7.66
CA ALA A 39 23.06 -3.67 -6.35
C ALA A 39 21.73 -2.92 -6.34
N ALA A 40 21.32 -2.35 -7.47
CA ALA A 40 20.03 -1.69 -7.66
C ALA A 40 18.83 -2.62 -7.44
N ARG A 41 18.99 -3.95 -7.52
CA ARG A 41 17.92 -4.93 -7.22
C ARG A 41 17.47 -4.91 -5.75
N SER A 42 18.32 -4.40 -4.87
CA SER A 42 18.02 -4.29 -3.44
C SER A 42 17.46 -2.93 -3.04
N LEU A 43 17.43 -1.98 -3.98
CA LEU A 43 16.99 -0.61 -3.75
C LEU A 43 15.53 -0.45 -4.17
N THR A 44 14.84 0.43 -3.46
CA THR A 44 13.52 0.89 -3.86
C THR A 44 13.63 1.90 -5.00
N LEU A 45 12.53 2.06 -5.75
CA LEU A 45 12.48 2.96 -6.91
C LEU A 45 12.93 4.39 -6.57
N GLY A 46 12.51 4.91 -5.42
CA GLY A 46 12.89 6.25 -4.96
C GLY A 46 14.38 6.40 -4.67
N GLU A 47 15.05 5.35 -4.18
CA GLU A 47 16.49 5.36 -3.91
C GLU A 47 17.31 5.34 -5.20
N ILE A 48 16.84 4.60 -6.20
CA ILE A 48 17.44 4.58 -7.55
C ILE A 48 17.31 5.97 -8.21
N MET A 49 16.16 6.63 -8.08
CA MET A 49 15.94 7.96 -8.65
C MET A 49 16.79 9.04 -7.98
N LEU A 50 17.01 8.97 -6.66
CA LEU A 50 17.83 9.95 -5.92
C LEU A 50 19.33 9.85 -6.22
N SER A 51 19.79 8.72 -6.76
CA SER A 51 21.22 8.46 -6.97
C SER A 51 21.70 8.77 -8.38
N ASN A 52 20.82 9.17 -9.31
CA ASN A 52 21.19 9.37 -10.70
C ASN A 52 21.17 10.85 -11.15
N PRO A 53 22.35 11.44 -11.48
CA PRO A 53 22.47 12.83 -11.92
C PRO A 53 22.11 13.08 -13.39
N GLU A 54 21.85 12.06 -14.22
CA GLU A 54 21.47 12.21 -15.64
C GLU A 54 20.01 12.66 -15.86
N PHE A 55 19.27 12.99 -14.80
CA PHE A 55 17.93 13.56 -14.92
C PHE A 55 18.01 15.08 -14.71
N PRO A 56 18.21 15.87 -15.78
CA PRO A 56 18.24 17.31 -15.66
C PRO A 56 16.82 17.76 -15.36
N GLU A 57 16.69 18.61 -14.34
CA GLU A 57 15.48 19.40 -14.10
C GLU A 57 14.21 18.58 -13.79
N TYR A 58 14.23 17.92 -12.62
CA TYR A 58 13.05 17.95 -11.76
C TYR A 58 12.88 19.38 -11.21
N GLU A 59 12.59 20.34 -12.09
CA GLU A 59 12.06 21.63 -11.71
C GLU A 59 10.74 21.42 -10.97
N SER A 60 10.75 21.70 -9.66
CA SER A 60 9.60 22.18 -8.90
C SER A 60 8.21 21.60 -9.28
N GLY A 61 7.92 20.33 -8.98
CA GLY A 61 6.51 19.91 -8.99
C GLY A 61 6.21 18.42 -9.03
N HIS A 62 7.09 17.61 -9.62
CA HIS A 62 6.88 16.16 -9.63
C HIS A 62 7.78 15.48 -8.60
N ASN A 63 7.26 15.34 -7.39
CA ASN A 63 7.60 14.14 -6.62
C ASN A 63 7.21 12.94 -7.52
N PRO A 64 7.94 11.81 -7.55
CA PRO A 64 7.38 10.56 -8.03
C PRO A 64 6.23 10.20 -7.09
N GLN A 65 5.09 10.86 -7.31
CA GLN A 65 3.82 10.42 -6.84
C GLN A 65 3.63 9.11 -7.58
N VAL A 66 3.99 8.01 -6.90
CA VAL A 66 3.01 6.94 -6.78
C VAL A 66 1.69 7.67 -6.67
N SER A 67 0.86 7.60 -7.71
CA SER A 67 -0.49 8.18 -7.69
C SER A 67 -1.19 7.51 -6.50
N TYR A 68 -1.03 8.10 -5.32
CA TYR A 68 -1.78 7.75 -4.13
C TYR A 68 -3.24 8.21 -4.29
N GLU A 69 -3.55 8.89 -5.40
CA GLU A 69 -4.90 9.13 -5.88
C GLU A 69 -5.62 7.84 -6.27
N ASP A 70 -4.88 6.78 -6.67
CA ASP A 70 -5.48 5.50 -7.09
C ASP A 70 -5.56 4.43 -5.98
N TYR A 71 -4.92 4.64 -4.81
CA TYR A 71 -5.12 3.74 -3.67
C TYR A 71 -6.36 4.20 -2.90
N PRO A 72 -7.45 3.41 -2.86
CA PRO A 72 -8.70 3.87 -2.26
C PRO A 72 -8.58 3.82 -0.74
N PHE A 73 -7.92 4.81 -0.14
CA PHE A 73 -8.19 5.21 1.25
C PHE A 73 -9.58 5.81 1.30
N ARG A 74 -10.57 4.94 1.14
CA ARG A 74 -11.98 5.25 1.20
C ARG A 74 -12.50 4.57 2.45
N GLU A 75 -13.17 5.34 3.30
CA GLU A 75 -13.87 4.80 4.47
C GLU A 75 -14.81 3.66 4.07
N GLY A 76 -15.40 3.72 2.86
CA GLY A 76 -16.20 2.65 2.28
C GLY A 76 -15.47 1.31 2.17
N TYR A 77 -14.20 1.30 1.73
CA TYR A 77 -13.42 0.07 1.63
C TYR A 77 -13.12 -0.54 3.02
N LEU A 78 -12.77 0.29 4.00
CA LEU A 78 -12.58 -0.16 5.37
C LEU A 78 -13.88 -0.74 5.96
N GLN A 79 -15.01 -0.05 5.72
CA GLN A 79 -16.33 -0.52 6.14
C GLN A 79 -16.68 -1.85 5.48
N GLU A 80 -16.40 -2.04 4.19
CA GLU A 80 -16.62 -3.30 3.46
C GLU A 80 -15.80 -4.46 4.05
N LEU A 81 -14.50 -4.23 4.34
CA LEU A 81 -13.65 -5.24 4.97
C LEU A 81 -14.21 -5.69 6.32
N LEU A 82 -14.74 -4.76 7.11
CA LEU A 82 -15.32 -5.04 8.43
C LEU A 82 -16.71 -5.67 8.33
N ASP A 83 -17.57 -5.20 7.42
CA ASP A 83 -18.96 -5.65 7.31
C ASP A 83 -19.11 -7.03 6.65
N LYS A 84 -18.14 -7.45 5.82
CA LYS A 84 -18.18 -8.76 5.14
C LYS A 84 -18.55 -9.87 6.14
N VAL A 85 -19.60 -10.64 5.85
CA VAL A 85 -19.96 -11.73 6.76
C VAL A 85 -19.01 -12.89 6.50
N ILE A 86 -18.24 -13.27 7.51
CA ILE A 86 -17.33 -14.42 7.46
C ILE A 86 -17.89 -15.45 8.44
N PRO A 87 -18.24 -16.67 7.99
CA PRO A 87 -18.69 -17.73 8.88
C PRO A 87 -17.66 -17.99 9.98
N THR A 88 -18.10 -18.29 11.20
CA THR A 88 -17.20 -18.59 12.32
C THR A 88 -16.35 -19.84 12.08
N SER A 89 -16.80 -20.74 11.20
CA SER A 89 -16.06 -21.91 10.75
C SER A 89 -14.97 -21.58 9.71
N ASP A 90 -14.98 -20.39 9.11
CA ASP A 90 -14.01 -19.97 8.08
C ASP A 90 -12.82 -19.22 8.69
N VAL A 91 -11.92 -20.00 9.29
CA VAL A 91 -10.67 -19.49 9.90
C VAL A 91 -9.79 -18.78 8.87
N LYS A 92 -9.76 -19.26 7.62
CA LYS A 92 -8.95 -18.67 6.55
C LYS A 92 -9.48 -17.29 6.15
N GLY A 93 -10.79 -17.14 6.01
CA GLY A 93 -11.44 -15.87 5.75
C GLY A 93 -11.17 -14.84 6.84
N LEU A 94 -11.26 -15.26 8.12
CA LEU A 94 -10.93 -14.39 9.26
C LEU A 94 -9.46 -13.95 9.23
N ALA A 95 -8.53 -14.87 8.97
CA ALA A 95 -7.11 -14.53 8.84
C ALA A 95 -6.84 -13.56 7.68
N ALA A 96 -7.47 -13.77 6.52
CA ALA A 96 -7.34 -12.89 5.37
C ALA A 96 -7.88 -11.48 5.65
N ARG A 97 -9.02 -11.35 6.34
CA ARG A 97 -9.52 -10.05 6.81
C ARG A 97 -8.48 -9.33 7.66
N VAL A 98 -7.94 -10.03 8.67
CA VAL A 98 -7.00 -9.41 9.61
C VAL A 98 -5.75 -8.96 8.88
N LYS A 99 -5.24 -9.77 7.95
CA LYS A 99 -4.12 -9.40 7.08
C LYS A 99 -4.42 -8.15 6.25
N ASN A 100 -5.57 -8.09 5.58
CA ASN A 100 -5.97 -6.94 4.78
C ASN A 100 -6.12 -5.66 5.63
N LEU A 101 -6.66 -5.78 6.85
CA LEU A 101 -6.77 -4.65 7.79
C LEU A 101 -5.39 -4.17 8.28
N ASP A 102 -4.46 -5.10 8.55
CA ASP A 102 -3.09 -4.78 8.96
C ASP A 102 -2.36 -4.02 7.85
N GLU A 103 -2.40 -4.54 6.61
CA GLU A 103 -1.84 -3.88 5.44
C GLU A 103 -2.46 -2.50 5.20
N TYR A 104 -3.80 -2.40 5.26
CA TYR A 104 -4.51 -1.12 5.11
C TYR A 104 -4.11 -0.10 6.18
N PHE A 105 -4.03 -0.49 7.46
CA PHE A 105 -3.63 0.42 8.55
C PHE A 105 -2.15 0.81 8.49
N ARG A 106 -1.25 -0.10 8.11
CA ARG A 106 0.17 0.23 7.90
C ARG A 106 0.36 1.23 6.76
N GLN A 107 -0.35 1.02 5.66
CA GLN A 107 -0.30 1.95 4.53
C GLN A 107 -0.92 3.31 4.91
N LEU A 108 -2.08 3.32 5.59
CA LEU A 108 -2.70 4.56 6.06
C LEU A 108 -1.75 5.34 6.97
N ARG A 109 -1.09 4.65 7.91
CA ARG A 109 -0.12 5.27 8.82
C ARG A 109 1.10 5.85 8.09
N ARG A 110 1.61 5.15 7.09
CA ARG A 110 2.78 5.56 6.32
C ARG A 110 2.48 6.78 5.43
N LEU A 111 1.28 6.83 4.87
CA LEU A 111 0.93 7.77 3.80
C LEU A 111 0.12 8.96 4.29
N ARG A 112 -0.70 8.77 5.33
CA ARG A 112 -1.66 9.76 5.83
C ARG A 112 -1.72 9.75 7.35
N LEU A 113 -0.64 10.20 7.98
CA LEU A 113 -0.46 10.17 9.43
C LEU A 113 -1.62 10.81 10.21
N GLN A 114 -2.09 11.97 9.78
CA GLN A 114 -3.20 12.68 10.46
C GLN A 114 -4.51 11.88 10.39
N GLU A 115 -4.84 11.29 9.24
CA GLU A 115 -6.01 10.43 9.07
C GLU A 115 -5.89 9.14 9.89
N ALA A 116 -4.70 8.56 9.97
CA ALA A 116 -4.43 7.38 10.78
C ALA A 116 -4.68 7.64 12.28
N VAL A 117 -4.21 8.79 12.79
CA VAL A 117 -4.41 9.20 14.18
C VAL A 117 -5.89 9.47 14.46
N ALA A 118 -6.56 10.25 13.59
CA ALA A 118 -7.99 10.52 13.73
C ALA A 118 -8.83 9.23 13.68
N LEU A 119 -8.45 8.28 12.83
CA LEU A 119 -9.09 6.97 12.76
C LEU A 119 -8.84 6.17 14.05
N ALA A 120 -7.61 6.17 14.58
CA ALA A 120 -7.31 5.50 15.85
C ALA A 120 -8.19 6.04 16.99
N ASP A 121 -8.28 7.37 17.12
CA ASP A 121 -9.10 8.03 18.14
C ASP A 121 -10.58 7.67 17.97
N ARG A 122 -11.08 7.69 16.73
CA ARG A 122 -12.46 7.30 16.40
C ARG A 122 -12.75 5.85 16.78
N LEU A 123 -11.86 4.92 16.42
CA LEU A 123 -12.00 3.50 16.72
C LEU A 123 -11.86 3.21 18.22
N GLN A 124 -11.05 3.97 18.96
CA GLN A 124 -10.92 3.85 20.41
C GLN A 124 -12.15 4.40 21.16
N ALA A 125 -12.66 5.56 20.77
CA ALA A 125 -13.76 6.24 21.47
C ALA A 125 -15.11 5.52 21.38
N SER A 126 -15.30 4.63 20.38
CA SER A 126 -16.52 3.84 20.19
C SER A 126 -17.80 4.69 20.30
N LYS A 127 -17.87 5.77 19.50
CA LYS A 127 -18.99 6.72 19.58
C LYS A 127 -20.32 6.05 19.21
N PRO A 128 -21.41 6.27 19.99
CA PRO A 128 -22.73 5.76 19.64
C PRO A 128 -23.17 6.27 18.27
N GLY A 129 -23.66 5.37 17.42
CA GLY A 129 -24.10 5.69 16.05
C GLY A 129 -22.99 5.57 15.00
N ASP A 130 -21.72 5.45 15.41
CA ASP A 130 -20.62 5.21 14.48
C ASP A 130 -20.59 3.75 14.02
N ARG A 131 -21.05 3.52 12.79
CA ARG A 131 -21.11 2.19 12.19
C ARG A 131 -19.73 1.56 12.03
N LEU A 132 -18.72 2.35 11.69
CA LEU A 132 -17.35 1.87 11.48
C LEU A 132 -16.74 1.39 12.78
N ALA A 133 -16.78 2.24 13.81
CA ALA A 133 -16.26 1.88 15.13
C ALA A 133 -17.05 0.69 15.71
N ARG A 134 -18.37 0.67 15.55
CA ARG A 134 -19.19 -0.48 15.98
C ARG A 134 -18.80 -1.76 15.27
N ALA A 135 -18.60 -1.74 13.95
CA ALA A 135 -18.18 -2.92 13.19
C ALA A 135 -16.78 -3.38 13.63
N PHE A 136 -15.85 -2.44 13.82
CA PHE A 136 -14.51 -2.73 14.34
C PHE A 136 -14.54 -3.42 15.70
N HIS A 137 -15.36 -2.93 16.64
CA HIS A 137 -15.53 -3.55 17.95
C HIS A 137 -16.26 -4.88 17.89
N TYR A 138 -17.31 -5.01 17.08
CA TYR A 138 -18.13 -6.22 17.06
C TYR A 138 -17.50 -7.38 16.27
N ARG A 139 -16.74 -7.08 15.22
CA ARG A 139 -16.24 -8.08 14.25
C ARG A 139 -14.84 -8.59 14.54
N LEU A 140 -14.11 -7.94 15.44
CA LEU A 140 -12.73 -8.27 15.76
C LEU A 140 -12.59 -8.56 17.26
N SER A 141 -11.72 -9.52 17.60
CA SER A 141 -11.37 -9.79 18.99
C SER A 141 -10.60 -8.62 19.59
N THR A 142 -10.67 -8.46 20.91
CA THR A 142 -9.96 -7.40 21.65
C THR A 142 -8.47 -7.34 21.29
N THR A 143 -7.80 -8.49 21.25
CA THR A 143 -6.37 -8.58 20.90
C THR A 143 -6.06 -8.06 19.50
N ILE A 144 -6.89 -8.38 18.50
CA ILE A 144 -6.71 -7.88 17.13
C ILE A 144 -6.94 -6.37 17.09
N ARG A 145 -7.99 -5.87 17.76
CA ARG A 145 -8.30 -4.43 17.81
C ARG A 145 -7.14 -3.63 18.39
N GLU A 146 -6.61 -4.06 19.54
CA GLU A 146 -5.49 -3.39 20.19
C GLU A 146 -4.24 -3.35 19.30
N ARG A 147 -3.90 -4.47 18.65
CA ARG A 147 -2.79 -4.52 17.69
C ARG A 147 -2.99 -3.54 16.54
N LEU A 148 -4.17 -3.56 15.92
CA LEU A 148 -4.48 -2.69 14.77
C LEU A 148 -4.46 -1.20 15.17
N ILE A 149 -4.94 -0.85 16.36
CA ILE A 149 -4.84 0.50 16.90
C ILE A 149 -3.37 0.89 17.10
N LYS A 150 -2.53 0.00 17.65
CA LYS A 150 -1.09 0.26 17.78
C LYS A 150 -0.42 0.54 16.43
N ILE A 151 -0.82 -0.14 15.36
CA ILE A 151 -0.32 0.16 14.00
C ILE A 151 -0.68 1.60 13.60
N LEU A 152 -1.94 2.01 13.78
CA LEU A 152 -2.36 3.38 13.47
C LEU A 152 -1.66 4.43 14.33
N GLN A 153 -1.28 4.10 15.56
CA GLN A 153 -0.52 4.98 16.45
C GLN A 153 0.99 4.95 16.17
N GLY A 154 1.49 3.98 15.41
CA GLY A 154 2.93 3.78 15.18
C GLY A 154 3.67 3.14 16.35
N LEU A 155 2.96 2.34 17.16
CA LEU A 155 3.47 1.62 18.34
C LEU A 155 3.66 0.11 18.09
N ALA A 156 3.58 -0.34 16.83
CA ALA A 156 3.57 -1.75 16.41
C ALA A 156 4.63 -2.08 15.36
#